data_AF-A0A6P0MSD3-F1
#
_entry.id   AF-A0A6P0MSD3-F1
#
_cell.length_a   1.000
_cell.length_b   1.000
_cell.length_c   1.000
_cell.angle_alpha   90.00
_cell.angle_beta   90.00
_cell.angle_gamma   90.00
#
_symmetry.space_group_name_H-M   'P 1'
#
loop_
_entity.id
_entity.type
_entity.pdbx_description
1 polymer ?
#
loop_
_entity_poly.entity_id
_entity_poly.type
_entity_poly.pdbx_seq_one_letter_code
_entity_poly.pdbx_strand_id
1 'polypeptide(L)'
;MQITLEIPDHIAAQLADSPETLTRHSLELLAAEAYRQGAIGSGEVGQMLGFASRWDTYDFLQSQQLEPPFTSADLEQDRATLQNLLA
;
A
#
# COMPACT_ATOMS: atom_id res chain seq x y z
N MET A 1 -3.65 1.79 17.27
CA MET A 1 -3.00 3.05 17.66
C MET A 1 -3.94 4.20 17.31
N GLN A 2 -4.00 5.27 18.08
CA GLN A 2 -4.81 6.45 17.76
C GLN A 2 -3.91 7.68 17.62
N ILE A 3 -4.01 8.38 16.49
CA ILE A 3 -3.26 9.59 16.15
C ILE A 3 -4.28 10.69 15.84
N THR A 4 -4.07 11.89 16.38
CA THR A 4 -4.91 13.07 16.11
C THR A 4 -4.08 14.12 15.39
N LEU A 5 -4.61 14.65 14.29
CA LEU A 5 -4.00 15.71 13.50
C LEU A 5 -4.88 16.95 13.57
N GLU A 6 -4.29 18.09 13.87
CA GLU A 6 -4.99 19.38 13.80
C GLU A 6 -4.65 20.05 12.47
N ILE A 7 -5.69 20.32 11.67
CA ILE A 7 -5.58 20.99 10.38
C ILE A 7 -6.47 22.24 10.43
N PRO A 8 -5.98 23.42 10.02
CA PRO A 8 -6.83 24.61 9.94
C PRO A 8 -8.04 24.39 9.01
N ASP A 9 -9.23 24.82 9.44
CA ASP A 9 -10.50 24.55 8.74
C ASP A 9 -10.47 24.96 7.26
N HIS A 10 -9.88 26.12 6.96
CA HIS A 10 -9.78 26.61 5.58
C HIS A 10 -8.91 25.75 4.67
N ILE A 11 -7.96 24.99 5.24
CA ILE A 11 -7.15 24.01 4.51
C ILE A 11 -7.90 22.67 4.45
N ALA A 12 -8.51 22.23 5.55
CA ALA A 12 -9.29 20.99 5.58
C ALA A 12 -10.41 20.99 4.52
N ALA A 13 -11.11 22.13 4.38
CA ALA A 13 -12.14 22.32 3.36
C ALA A 13 -11.63 22.29 1.90
N GLN A 14 -10.33 22.46 1.68
CA GLN A 14 -9.71 22.32 0.35
C GLN A 14 -9.28 20.88 0.04
N LEU A 15 -9.11 20.06 1.08
CA LEU A 15 -8.57 18.71 0.95
C LEU A 15 -9.67 17.66 0.75
N ALA A 16 -10.82 17.81 1.43
CA ALA A 16 -11.96 16.91 1.27
C ALA A 16 -13.28 17.55 1.72
N ASP A 17 -14.38 17.03 1.19
CA ASP A 17 -15.74 17.45 1.56
C ASP A 17 -16.15 16.98 2.96
N SER A 18 -15.47 15.97 3.53
CA SER A 18 -15.74 15.47 4.88
C SER A 18 -14.50 14.98 5.64
N PRO A 19 -14.51 15.04 6.99
CA PRO A 19 -13.44 14.50 7.83
C PRO A 19 -13.19 12.99 7.61
N GLU A 20 -14.22 12.21 7.34
CA GLU A 20 -14.10 10.76 7.11
C GLU A 20 -13.33 10.48 5.82
N THR A 21 -13.62 11.23 4.75
CA THR A 21 -12.93 11.13 3.47
C THR A 21 -11.46 11.52 3.63
N LEU A 22 -11.20 12.61 4.35
CA LEU A 22 -9.85 13.06 4.64
C LEU A 22 -9.06 12.02 5.46
N THR A 23 -9.71 11.42 6.47
CA THR A 23 -9.10 10.39 7.32
C THR A 23 -8.74 9.16 6.49
N ARG A 24 -9.67 8.69 5.66
CA ARG A 24 -9.44 7.55 4.77
C ARG A 24 -8.28 7.81 3.81
N HIS A 25 -8.29 8.95 3.13
CA HIS A 25 -7.25 9.31 2.17
C HIS A 25 -5.88 9.48 2.84
N SER A 26 -5.84 10.08 4.03
CA SER A 26 -4.59 10.22 4.81
C SER A 26 -3.99 8.86 5.17
N LEU A 27 -4.84 7.89 5.53
CA LEU A 27 -4.39 6.54 5.86
C LEU A 27 -3.87 5.80 4.62
N GLU A 28 -4.55 5.97 3.48
CA GLU A 28 -4.12 5.42 2.18
C GLU A 28 -2.76 5.97 1.77
N LEU A 29 -2.55 7.29 1.84
CA LEU A 29 -1.27 7.93 1.52
C LEU A 29 -0.15 7.42 2.44
N LEU A 30 -0.43 7.26 3.73
CA LEU A 30 0.56 6.75 4.68
C LEU A 30 0.94 5.29 4.38
N ALA A 31 -0.04 4.43 4.10
CA ALA A 31 0.20 3.04 3.75
C ALA A 31 0.97 2.90 2.43
N ALA A 32 0.57 3.68 1.42
CA ALA A 32 1.23 3.73 0.12
C ALA A 32 2.71 4.16 0.25
N GLU A 33 2.97 5.21 1.04
CA GLU A 33 4.33 5.70 1.27
C GLU A 33 5.20 4.69 2.03
N ALA A 34 4.66 4.09 3.09
CA ALA A 34 5.38 3.08 3.86
C ALA A 34 5.71 1.84 2.99
N TYR A 35 4.78 1.42 2.13
CA TYR A 35 5.02 0.35 1.16
C TYR A 35 6.09 0.72 0.14
N ARG A 36 6.02 1.93 -0.43
CA ARG A 36 6.99 2.46 -1.40
C ARG A 36 8.41 2.50 -0.84
N GLN A 37 8.55 2.80 0.45
CA GLN A 37 9.83 2.79 1.16
C GLN A 37 10.30 1.39 1.57
N GLY A 38 9.50 0.35 1.34
CA GLY A 38 9.77 -1.02 1.79
C GLY A 38 9.69 -1.20 3.31
N ALA A 39 9.09 -0.24 4.03
CA ALA A 39 8.94 -0.30 5.48
C ALA A 39 7.87 -1.32 5.90
N ILE A 40 6.86 -1.53 5.06
CA ILE A 40 5.81 -2.55 5.24
C ILE A 40 5.57 -3.32 3.93
N GLY A 41 5.13 -4.57 4.06
CA GLY A 41 4.73 -5.41 2.93
C GLY A 41 3.27 -5.22 2.52
N SER A 42 2.86 -5.83 1.40
CA SER A 42 1.48 -5.75 0.89
C SER A 42 0.44 -6.33 1.86
N GLY A 43 0.80 -7.36 2.63
CA GLY A 43 -0.08 -7.90 3.68
C GLY A 43 -0.39 -6.89 4.79
N GLU A 44 0.62 -6.13 5.21
CA GLU A 44 0.49 -5.10 6.24
C GLU A 44 -0.28 -3.87 5.73
N VAL A 45 -0.13 -3.52 4.45
CA VAL A 45 -0.99 -2.52 3.78
C VAL A 45 -2.46 -2.95 3.86
N GLY A 46 -2.75 -4.21 3.53
CA GLY A 46 -4.12 -4.74 3.60
C GLY A 46 -4.71 -4.69 5.00
N GLN A 47 -3.91 -5.07 6.01
CA GLN A 47 -4.30 -4.96 7.42
C GLN A 47 -4.54 -3.50 7.84
N MET A 48 -3.68 -2.58 7.42
CA MET A 48 -3.77 -1.17 7.77
C MET A 48 -5.01 -0.49 7.17
N LEU A 49 -5.36 -0.84 5.93
CA LEU A 49 -6.50 -0.25 5.20
C LEU A 49 -7.82 -1.02 5.36
N GLY A 50 -7.79 -2.14 6.10
CA GLY A 50 -8.96 -2.95 6.38
C GLY A 50 -9.51 -3.69 5.16
N PHE A 51 -8.63 -4.09 4.23
CA PHE A 51 -9.04 -4.84 3.04
C PHE A 51 -9.44 -6.27 3.36
N ALA A 52 -10.47 -6.77 2.67
CA ALA A 52 -11.05 -8.09 2.94
C ALA A 52 -10.23 -9.23 2.30
N SER A 53 -9.48 -8.92 1.24
CA SER A 53 -8.67 -9.89 0.54
C SER A 53 -7.32 -9.31 0.10
N ARG A 54 -6.38 -10.21 -0.20
CA ARG A 54 -5.11 -9.81 -0.82
C ARG A 54 -5.31 -9.09 -2.16
N TRP A 55 -6.39 -9.40 -2.87
CA TRP A 55 -6.68 -8.84 -4.19
C TRP A 55 -7.07 -7.38 -4.09
N ASP A 56 -7.89 -7.02 -3.11
CA ASP A 56 -8.24 -5.61 -2.85
C ASP A 56 -6.99 -4.78 -2.55
N THR A 57 -6.00 -5.37 -1.84
CA THR A 57 -4.71 -4.72 -1.63
C THR A 57 -3.93 -4.53 -2.92
N TYR A 58 -3.89 -5.54 -3.79
CA TYR A 58 -3.21 -5.42 -5.09
C TYR A 58 -3.88 -4.37 -5.98
N ASP A 59 -5.21 -4.34 -6.03
CA ASP A 59 -5.97 -3.34 -6.79
C ASP A 59 -5.67 -1.92 -6.27
N PHE A 60 -5.60 -1.76 -4.94
CA PHE A 60 -5.16 -0.51 -4.32
C PHE A 60 -3.73 -0.14 -4.73
N LEU A 61 -2.76 -1.04 -4.55
CA LEU A 61 -1.35 -0.76 -4.88
C LEU A 61 -1.17 -0.43 -6.37
N GLN A 62 -1.88 -1.14 -7.26
CA GLN A 62 -1.89 -0.85 -8.68
C GLN A 62 -2.47 0.54 -8.98
N SER A 63 -3.58 0.92 -8.32
CA SER A 63 -4.17 2.26 -8.47
C SER A 63 -3.20 3.38 -8.05
N GLN A 64 -2.30 3.08 -7.10
CA GLN A 64 -1.25 4.00 -6.63
C GLN A 64 0.04 3.92 -7.48
N GLN A 65 0.06 3.12 -8.56
CA GLN A 65 1.27 2.86 -9.37
C GLN A 65 2.42 2.26 -8.56
N LEU A 66 2.07 1.52 -7.50
CA LEU A 66 2.99 0.82 -6.60
C LEU A 66 2.98 -0.68 -6.89
N GLU A 67 2.95 -1.07 -8.17
CA GLU A 67 3.08 -2.47 -8.53
C GLU A 67 4.39 -3.03 -7.95
N PRO A 68 4.37 -4.24 -7.36
CA PRO A 68 5.59 -4.86 -6.89
C PRO A 68 6.59 -4.91 -8.06
N PRO A 69 7.87 -4.55 -7.85
CA PRO A 69 8.90 -4.71 -8.87
C PRO A 69 9.23 -6.19 -9.00
N PHE A 70 8.30 -6.98 -9.55
CA PHE A 70 8.51 -8.39 -9.85
C PHE A 70 8.51 -8.53 -11.38
N THR A 71 9.70 -8.65 -11.93
CA THR A 71 9.93 -8.73 -13.36
C THR A 71 9.96 -10.17 -13.84
N SER A 72 9.85 -10.37 -15.16
CA SER A 72 10.05 -11.67 -15.77
C SER A 72 11.46 -12.24 -15.52
N ALA A 73 12.45 -11.36 -15.30
CA ALA A 73 13.81 -11.77 -14.96
C ALA A 73 13.89 -12.33 -13.53
N ASP A 74 13.18 -11.72 -12.58
CA ASP A 74 13.08 -12.23 -11.21
C ASP A 74 12.43 -13.62 -11.19
N LEU A 75 11.37 -13.81 -11.98
CA LEU A 75 10.74 -15.12 -12.14
C LEU A 75 11.69 -16.17 -12.70
N GLU A 76 12.46 -15.83 -13.73
CA GLU A 76 13.41 -16.74 -14.35
C GLU A 76 14.56 -17.11 -13.40
N GLN A 77 15.01 -16.15 -12.59
CA GLN A 77 16.00 -16.36 -11.54
C GLN A 77 15.49 -17.29 -10.44
N ASP A 78 14.25 -17.11 -10.00
CA ASP A 78 13.60 -17.99 -9.03
C ASP A 78 13.45 -19.41 -9.58
N ARG A 79 13.06 -19.53 -10.86
CA ARG A 79 12.96 -20.82 -11.56
C ARG A 79 14.30 -21.56 -11.59
N ALA A 80 15.38 -20.86 -11.95
CA ALA A 80 16.73 -21.44 -11.96
C ALA A 80 17.16 -21.87 -10.55
N THR A 81 16.87 -21.06 -9.53
CA THR A 81 17.16 -21.38 -8.13
C THR A 81 16.44 -22.65 -7.68
N LEU A 82 15.15 -22.78 -8.00
CA LEU A 82 14.37 -23.98 -7.69
C LEU A 82 14.91 -25.24 -8.41
N GLN A 83 15.31 -25.12 -9.67
CA GLN A 83 15.91 -26.24 -10.41
C GLN A 83 17.20 -26.73 -9.76
N ASN A 84 18.04 -25.83 -9.25
CA ASN A 84 19.28 -26.19 -8.57
C ASN A 84 19.04 -26.83 -7.21
N LEU A 85 18.01 -26.41 -6.47
CA LEU A 85 17.69 -26.96 -5.15
C LEU A 85 16.97 -28.32 -5.21
N LEU A 86 16.29 -28.61 -6.32
CA LEU A 86 15.50 -29.83 -6.51
C LEU A 86 16.23 -30.92 -7.34
N ALA A 87 17.48 -30.67 -7.75
CA ALA A 87 18.35 -31.62 -8.44
C ALA A 87 19.08 -32.53 -7.45
#